data_AF-A0A699YJR9-F1
#
_entry.id   AF-A0A699YJR9-F1
#
_cell.length_a   1.000
_cell.length_b   1.000
_cell.length_c   1.000
_cell.angle_alpha   90.00
_cell.angle_beta   90.00
_cell.angle_gamma   90.00
#
_symmetry.space_group_name_H-M   'P 1'
#
loop_
_entity.id
_entity.type
_entity.pdbx_description
1 polymer ?
#
loop_
_entity_poly.entity_id
_entity_poly.type
_entity_poly.pdbx_seq_one_letter_code
_entity_poly.pdbx_strand_id
1 'polypeptide(L)'
;MVSTSVEPVPDSEPEIFAADTDHEGHEAEVVVEETEPAIVAKGLYLVRIPRPPINEEDTKAPQAELQGYIAKLKPLNALITSKRDEVRGYRQQMNEARGLKDTSEPEYQEKLGRIKQLRDLRAEYVGKIQEIKSSLQGLDCNSEQELEDKIRELERKIQHEDLTLREEKQIVQQISKLNQQRGRMRDYEQHKASLAEMEGESSKASMQINC
;
A
#
# COMPACT_ATOMS: atom_id res chain seq x y z
N MET A 1 -5.05 -1.02 27.11
CA MET A 1 -5.59 -2.30 26.60
C MET A 1 -7.06 -2.09 26.32
N VAL A 2 -7.43 -1.87 25.06
CA VAL A 2 -8.83 -1.81 24.63
C VAL A 2 -8.93 -2.77 23.46
N SER A 3 -9.46 -3.95 23.73
CA SER A 3 -9.81 -4.95 22.73
C SER A 3 -11.14 -4.56 22.10
N THR A 4 -11.16 -4.34 20.79
CA THR A 4 -12.40 -4.29 20.01
C THR A 4 -12.35 -5.42 18.98
N SER A 5 -13.13 -6.45 19.25
CA SER A 5 -13.42 -7.57 18.37
C SER A 5 -14.16 -7.09 17.12
N VAL A 6 -13.66 -7.45 15.94
CA VAL A 6 -14.33 -7.23 14.66
C VAL A 6 -14.94 -8.56 14.25
N GLU A 7 -16.27 -8.62 14.15
CA GLU A 7 -16.99 -9.73 13.54
C GLU A 7 -17.06 -9.54 12.00
N PRO A 8 -16.98 -10.61 11.19
CA PRO A 8 -17.07 -10.51 9.74
C PRO A 8 -18.52 -10.64 9.24
N VAL A 9 -18.86 -9.81 8.25
CA VAL A 9 -20.12 -9.79 7.51
C VAL A 9 -20.11 -10.90 6.43
N PRO A 10 -21.19 -11.68 6.25
CA PRO A 10 -21.24 -12.71 5.21
C PRO A 10 -21.58 -12.14 3.82
N ASP A 11 -20.97 -12.76 2.81
CA ASP A 11 -21.10 -12.49 1.38
C ASP A 11 -22.54 -12.60 0.86
N SER A 12 -22.98 -11.60 0.08
CA SER A 12 -24.22 -11.64 -0.70
C SER A 12 -23.89 -11.88 -2.18
N GLU A 13 -24.36 -13.01 -2.71
CA GLU A 13 -24.24 -13.43 -4.12
C GLU A 13 -25.06 -12.51 -5.08
N PRO A 14 -24.66 -12.38 -6.36
CA PRO A 14 -25.40 -11.59 -7.34
C PRO A 14 -26.53 -12.40 -8.01
N GLU A 15 -27.76 -11.87 -7.93
CA GLU A 15 -28.92 -12.36 -8.68
C GLU A 15 -28.74 -12.15 -10.20
N ILE A 16 -28.89 -13.24 -10.95
CA ILE A 16 -28.84 -13.29 -12.41
C ILE A 16 -30.27 -13.04 -12.94
N PHE A 17 -30.47 -11.89 -13.59
CA PHE A 17 -31.72 -11.56 -14.30
C PHE A 17 -31.82 -12.43 -15.56
N ALA A 18 -32.74 -13.38 -15.57
CA ALA A 18 -33.05 -14.20 -16.74
C ALA A 18 -33.77 -13.35 -17.80
N ALA A 19 -33.27 -13.44 -19.04
CA ALA A 19 -33.86 -12.83 -20.22
C ALA A 19 -35.01 -13.71 -20.75
N ASP A 20 -36.16 -13.10 -20.99
CA ASP A 20 -37.29 -13.73 -21.69
C ASP A 20 -36.93 -13.93 -23.18
N THR A 21 -37.00 -15.19 -23.63
CA THR A 21 -36.93 -15.57 -25.05
C THR A 21 -38.22 -16.25 -25.47
N ASP A 22 -38.82 -15.73 -26.53
CA ASP A 22 -40.03 -16.20 -27.19
C ASP A 22 -39.91 -17.64 -27.74
N HIS A 23 -40.99 -18.42 -27.65
CA HIS A 23 -41.17 -19.65 -28.44
C HIS A 23 -42.59 -19.80 -28.95
N GLU A 24 -42.70 -19.71 -30.28
CA GLU A 24 -43.85 -20.11 -31.10
C GLU A 24 -43.95 -21.65 -31.18
N GLY A 25 -45.19 -22.15 -31.19
CA GLY A 25 -45.66 -23.25 -32.03
C GLY A 25 -45.34 -24.70 -31.62
N HIS A 26 -46.38 -25.49 -31.30
CA HIS A 26 -46.77 -26.60 -32.18
C HIS A 26 -48.16 -27.17 -31.86
N GLU A 27 -48.76 -27.63 -32.95
CA GLU A 27 -50.12 -28.10 -33.18
C GLU A 27 -50.37 -29.49 -32.58
N ALA A 28 -51.62 -29.76 -32.19
CA ALA A 28 -52.13 -31.12 -32.09
C ALA A 28 -53.61 -31.13 -32.52
N GLU A 29 -53.80 -31.64 -33.72
CA GLU A 29 -55.05 -31.89 -34.42
C GLU A 29 -55.77 -33.10 -33.79
N VAL A 30 -57.05 -32.94 -33.43
CA VAL A 30 -57.96 -34.08 -33.21
C VAL A 30 -59.29 -33.76 -33.90
N VAL A 31 -59.53 -34.50 -34.98
CA VAL A 31 -60.74 -34.53 -35.79
C VAL A 31 -61.75 -35.48 -35.14
N VAL A 32 -62.96 -35.03 -34.83
CA VAL A 32 -64.15 -35.89 -34.68
C VAL A 32 -65.39 -35.17 -35.21
N GLU A 33 -65.88 -35.71 -36.32
CA GLU A 33 -67.26 -35.83 -36.84
C GLU A 33 -68.32 -34.75 -36.51
N GLU A 34 -68.61 -33.99 -37.58
CA GLU A 34 -69.93 -33.69 -38.12
C GLU A 34 -71.16 -33.87 -37.22
N THR A 35 -71.64 -32.74 -36.69
CA THR A 35 -73.07 -32.42 -36.74
C THR A 35 -73.19 -30.93 -37.02
N GLU A 36 -73.67 -30.56 -38.20
CA GLU A 36 -73.93 -29.17 -38.57
C GLU A 36 -75.24 -28.68 -37.92
N PRO A 37 -75.25 -27.82 -36.90
CA PRO A 37 -76.40 -26.94 -36.72
C PRO A 37 -76.26 -25.85 -37.77
N ALA A 38 -77.19 -25.83 -38.73
CA ALA A 38 -77.35 -24.78 -39.73
C ALA A 38 -76.92 -23.42 -39.16
N ILE A 39 -75.73 -22.96 -39.55
CA ILE A 39 -75.24 -21.64 -39.18
C ILE A 39 -76.08 -20.68 -39.97
N VAL A 40 -77.23 -20.31 -39.40
CA VAL A 40 -77.93 -19.08 -39.76
C VAL A 40 -76.84 -18.03 -39.75
N ALA A 41 -76.50 -17.51 -40.93
CA ALA A 41 -75.53 -16.45 -41.09
C ALA A 41 -76.03 -15.26 -40.26
N LYS A 42 -75.71 -15.24 -38.98
CA LYS A 42 -75.87 -14.09 -38.11
C LYS A 42 -74.88 -13.10 -38.67
N GLY A 43 -75.37 -12.21 -39.54
CA GLY A 43 -74.56 -11.15 -40.11
C GLY A 43 -73.74 -10.53 -39.00
N LEU A 44 -72.41 -10.51 -39.16
CA LEU A 44 -71.54 -9.76 -38.26
C LEU A 44 -71.88 -8.29 -38.46
N TYR A 45 -72.66 -7.72 -37.54
CA TYR A 45 -72.99 -6.31 -37.55
C TYR A 45 -71.81 -5.55 -36.94
N LEU A 46 -71.11 -4.75 -37.75
CA LEU A 46 -70.26 -3.68 -37.22
C LEU A 46 -71.19 -2.58 -36.68
N VAL A 47 -71.53 -2.70 -35.40
CA VAL A 47 -72.18 -1.63 -34.66
C VAL A 47 -71.14 -0.53 -34.46
N ARG A 48 -71.19 0.51 -35.30
CA ARG A 48 -70.48 1.75 -35.03
C ARG A 48 -71.16 2.41 -33.83
N ILE A 49 -70.67 2.08 -32.64
CA ILE A 49 -71.09 2.77 -31.42
C ILE A 49 -70.69 4.24 -31.61
N PRO A 50 -71.66 5.18 -31.66
CA PRO A 50 -71.33 6.59 -31.74
C PRO A 50 -70.47 6.92 -30.52
N ARG A 51 -69.36 7.63 -30.76
CA ARG A 51 -68.46 8.07 -29.69
C ARG A 51 -69.35 8.78 -28.65
N PRO A 52 -69.35 8.34 -27.38
CA PRO A 52 -70.20 8.96 -26.36
C PRO A 52 -69.91 10.46 -26.36
N PRO A 53 -70.95 11.32 -26.20
CA PRO A 53 -70.73 12.75 -26.15
C PRO A 53 -69.83 13.03 -24.95
N ILE A 54 -68.55 13.30 -25.22
CA ILE A 54 -67.63 13.73 -24.20
C ILE A 54 -68.06 15.16 -23.90
N ASN A 55 -68.63 15.39 -22.72
CA ASN A 55 -68.79 16.74 -22.21
C ASN A 55 -67.38 17.33 -22.11
N GLU A 56 -67.06 18.26 -23.00
CA GLU A 56 -65.76 18.92 -23.01
C GLU A 56 -65.51 19.66 -21.68
N GLU A 57 -66.58 20.06 -20.99
CA GLU A 57 -66.52 20.72 -19.69
C GLU A 57 -66.01 19.77 -18.58
N ASP A 58 -66.47 18.53 -18.57
CA ASP A 58 -66.08 17.51 -17.58
C ASP A 58 -64.62 17.04 -17.77
N THR A 59 -64.07 17.20 -18.97
CA THR A 59 -62.69 16.78 -19.30
C THR A 59 -61.67 17.92 -19.24
N LYS A 60 -62.10 19.18 -19.36
CA LYS A 60 -61.21 20.35 -19.27
C LYS A 60 -60.56 20.50 -17.90
N ALA A 61 -61.32 20.31 -16.82
CA ALA A 61 -60.82 20.41 -15.45
C ALA A 61 -59.72 19.36 -15.12
N PRO A 62 -59.94 18.04 -15.29
CA PRO A 62 -58.91 17.05 -15.03
C PRO A 62 -57.73 17.14 -16.01
N GLN A 63 -57.95 17.58 -17.25
CA GLN A 63 -56.84 17.86 -18.18
C GLN A 63 -55.96 19.02 -17.71
N ALA A 64 -56.55 20.09 -17.15
CA ALA A 64 -55.80 21.21 -16.59
C ALA A 64 -55.01 20.79 -15.34
N GLU A 65 -55.59 19.96 -14.47
CA GLU A 65 -54.88 19.39 -13.31
C GLU A 65 -53.70 18.51 -13.75
N LEU A 66 -53.91 17.63 -14.72
CA LEU A 66 -52.88 16.76 -15.28
C LEU A 66 -51.74 17.58 -15.91
N GLN A 67 -52.08 18.63 -16.67
CA GLN A 67 -51.08 19.56 -17.20
C GLN A 67 -50.31 20.28 -16.08
N GLY A 68 -50.99 20.65 -14.99
CA GLY A 68 -50.37 21.22 -13.80
C GLY A 68 -49.37 20.26 -13.13
N TYR A 69 -49.71 18.97 -13.02
CA TYR A 69 -48.79 17.95 -12.51
C TYR A 69 -47.60 17.71 -13.45
N ILE A 70 -47.83 17.64 -14.77
CA ILE A 70 -46.75 17.53 -15.77
C ILE A 70 -45.81 18.74 -15.68
N ALA A 71 -46.36 19.94 -15.53
CA ALA A 71 -45.56 21.16 -15.38
C ALA A 71 -44.68 21.14 -14.12
N LYS A 72 -45.14 20.51 -13.03
CA LYS A 72 -44.34 20.30 -11.81
C LYS A 72 -43.31 19.18 -11.95
N LEU A 73 -43.63 18.11 -12.68
CA LEU A 73 -42.72 16.97 -12.86
C LEU A 73 -41.55 17.26 -13.81
N LYS A 74 -41.77 18.06 -14.86
CA LYS A 74 -40.70 18.45 -15.81
C LYS A 74 -39.44 19.03 -15.14
N PRO A 75 -39.52 20.06 -14.27
CA PRO A 75 -38.34 20.60 -13.60
C PRO A 75 -37.73 19.61 -12.59
N LEU A 76 -38.55 18.81 -11.90
CA LEU A 76 -38.04 17.78 -10.98
C LEU A 76 -37.24 16.71 -11.73
N ASN A 77 -37.73 16.26 -12.88
CA ASN A 77 -37.00 15.32 -13.74
C ASN A 77 -35.69 15.91 -14.25
N ALA A 78 -35.68 17.20 -14.64
CA ALA A 78 -34.45 17.89 -15.05
C ALA A 78 -33.42 18.01 -13.91
N LEU A 79 -33.88 18.26 -12.67
CA LEU A 79 -33.01 18.25 -11.49
C LEU A 79 -32.46 16.85 -11.20
N ILE A 80 -33.28 15.81 -11.32
CA ILE A 80 -32.84 14.42 -11.13
C ILE A 80 -31.80 14.03 -12.18
N THR A 81 -31.99 14.40 -13.45
CA THR A 81 -30.99 14.12 -14.50
C THR A 81 -29.68 14.86 -14.23
N SER A 82 -29.75 16.15 -13.88
CA SER A 82 -28.55 16.93 -13.52
C SER A 82 -27.80 16.30 -12.34
N LYS A 83 -28.51 15.86 -11.29
CA LYS A 83 -27.89 15.18 -10.14
C LYS A 83 -27.30 13.83 -10.51
N ARG A 84 -27.92 13.07 -11.42
CA ARG A 84 -27.36 11.82 -11.94
C ARG A 84 -26.06 12.05 -12.71
N ASP A 85 -26.00 13.11 -13.52
CA ASP A 85 -24.78 13.48 -14.26
C ASP A 85 -23.66 13.92 -13.32
N GLU A 86 -23.96 14.70 -12.27
CA GLU A 86 -23.00 15.03 -11.21
C GLU A 86 -22.45 13.77 -10.53
N VAL A 87 -23.33 12.84 -10.11
CA VAL A 87 -22.91 11.57 -9.49
C VAL A 87 -22.07 10.73 -10.44
N ARG A 88 -22.40 10.70 -11.73
CA ARG A 88 -21.61 10.01 -12.75
C ARG A 88 -20.21 10.64 -12.87
N GLY A 89 -20.11 11.97 -12.85
CA GLY A 89 -18.84 12.69 -12.85
C GLY A 89 -17.97 12.35 -11.63
N TYR A 90 -18.55 12.35 -10.43
CA TYR A 90 -17.81 11.97 -9.21
C TYR A 90 -17.33 10.52 -9.24
N ARG A 91 -18.15 9.59 -9.77
CA ARG A 91 -17.74 8.18 -9.93
C ARG A 91 -16.57 8.03 -10.91
N GLN A 92 -16.57 8.79 -12.01
CA GLN A 92 -15.45 8.79 -12.96
C GLN A 92 -14.17 9.29 -12.30
N GLN A 93 -14.22 10.44 -11.61
CA GLN A 93 -13.07 10.98 -10.87
C GLN A 93 -12.55 10.01 -9.80
N MET A 94 -13.45 9.33 -9.08
CA MET A 94 -13.08 8.33 -8.08
C MET A 94 -12.38 7.12 -8.71
N ASN A 95 -12.85 6.66 -9.87
CA ASN A 95 -12.23 5.55 -10.59
C ASN A 95 -10.85 5.95 -11.14
N GLU A 96 -10.71 7.17 -11.67
CA GLU A 96 -9.42 7.71 -12.11
C GLU A 96 -8.43 7.82 -10.94
N ALA A 97 -8.86 8.36 -9.81
CA ALA A 97 -8.04 8.46 -8.60
C ALA A 97 -7.61 7.08 -8.08
N ARG A 98 -8.51 6.09 -8.10
CA ARG A 98 -8.16 4.70 -7.77
C ARG A 98 -7.16 4.11 -8.75
N GLY A 99 -7.36 4.28 -10.06
CA GLY A 99 -6.39 3.81 -11.06
C GLY A 99 -5.00 4.44 -10.91
N LEU A 100 -4.93 5.75 -10.62
CA LEU A 100 -3.66 6.42 -10.31
C LEU A 100 -3.02 5.90 -9.02
N LYS A 101 -3.82 5.60 -8.00
CA LYS A 101 -3.32 4.96 -6.77
C LYS A 101 -2.76 3.58 -7.07
N ASP A 102 -3.52 2.74 -7.76
CA ASP A 102 -3.17 1.33 -8.01
C ASP A 102 -1.91 1.22 -8.88
N THR A 103 -1.71 2.17 -9.80
CA THR A 103 -0.51 2.23 -10.66
C THR A 103 0.73 2.74 -9.92
N SER A 104 0.58 3.69 -8.98
CA SER A 104 1.71 4.27 -8.23
C SER A 104 2.06 3.55 -6.93
N GLU A 105 1.12 2.80 -6.36
CA GLU A 105 1.29 2.02 -5.14
C GLU A 105 2.45 1.00 -5.20
N PRO A 106 2.64 0.19 -6.25
CA PRO A 106 3.77 -0.76 -6.29
C PRO A 106 5.11 -0.04 -6.27
N GLU A 107 5.30 1.01 -7.07
CA GLU A 107 6.55 1.79 -7.09
C GLU A 107 6.83 2.44 -5.73
N TYR A 108 5.78 2.93 -5.07
CA TYR A 108 5.89 3.50 -3.72
C TYR A 108 6.32 2.43 -2.70
N GLN A 109 5.71 1.25 -2.73
CA GLN A 109 6.07 0.13 -1.85
C GLN A 109 7.50 -0.36 -2.10
N GLU A 110 7.93 -0.45 -3.36
CA GLU A 110 9.30 -0.82 -3.73
C GLU A 110 10.32 0.19 -3.17
N LYS A 111 10.07 1.49 -3.33
CA LYS A 111 10.93 2.55 -2.79
C LYS A 111 10.99 2.51 -1.27
N LEU A 112 9.84 2.31 -0.60
CA LEU A 112 9.81 2.13 0.86
C LEU A 112 10.60 0.88 1.31
N GLY A 113 10.45 -0.23 0.58
CA GLY A 113 11.22 -1.45 0.82
C GLY A 113 12.72 -1.20 0.68
N ARG A 114 13.14 -0.49 -0.38
CA ARG A 114 14.54 -0.14 -0.62
C ARG A 114 15.10 0.76 0.48
N ILE A 115 14.35 1.76 0.93
CA ILE A 115 14.76 2.65 2.03
C ILE A 115 14.93 1.85 3.32
N LYS A 116 14.03 0.91 3.63
CA LYS A 116 14.16 0.04 4.81
C LYS A 116 15.44 -0.78 4.74
N GLN A 117 15.70 -1.45 3.62
CA GLN A 117 16.95 -2.21 3.41
C GLN A 117 18.21 -1.35 3.61
N LEU A 118 18.22 -0.13 3.07
CA LEU A 118 19.36 0.78 3.24
C LEU A 118 19.54 1.22 4.70
N ARG A 119 18.44 1.43 5.44
CA ARG A 119 18.50 1.75 6.86
C ARG A 119 19.05 0.59 7.68
N ASP A 120 18.63 -0.63 7.38
CA ASP A 120 19.10 -1.84 8.06
C ASP A 120 20.59 -2.05 7.79
N LEU A 121 21.01 -1.98 6.53
CA LEU A 121 22.44 -2.03 6.15
C LEU A 121 23.25 -0.95 6.88
N ARG A 122 22.78 0.30 6.88
CA ARG A 122 23.44 1.38 7.61
C ARG A 122 23.57 1.07 9.10
N ALA A 123 22.53 0.53 9.73
CA ALA A 123 22.56 0.15 11.13
C ALA A 123 23.62 -0.93 11.41
N GLU A 124 23.73 -1.93 10.54
CA GLU A 124 24.78 -2.96 10.62
C GLU A 124 26.19 -2.37 10.49
N TYR A 125 26.41 -1.50 9.51
CA TYR A 125 27.69 -0.82 9.34
C TYR A 125 28.05 0.01 10.58
N VAL A 126 27.12 0.81 11.08
CA VAL A 126 27.33 1.64 12.28
C VAL A 126 27.61 0.78 13.51
N GLY A 127 26.88 -0.33 13.69
CA GLY A 127 27.11 -1.27 14.79
C GLY A 127 28.54 -1.84 14.77
N LYS A 128 28.97 -2.37 13.62
CA LYS A 128 30.34 -2.89 13.44
C LYS A 128 31.41 -1.81 13.64
N ILE A 129 31.17 -0.59 13.16
CA ILE A 129 32.07 0.55 13.39
C ILE A 129 32.19 0.85 14.89
N GLN A 130 31.08 0.85 15.62
CA GLN A 130 31.08 1.09 17.07
C GLN A 130 31.78 -0.03 17.84
N GLU A 131 31.59 -1.29 17.44
CA GLU A 131 32.30 -2.44 18.03
C GLU A 131 33.82 -2.29 17.87
N ILE A 132 34.30 -1.99 16.65
CA ILE A 132 35.74 -1.81 16.41
C ILE A 132 36.26 -0.53 17.09
N LYS A 133 35.46 0.54 17.19
CA LYS A 133 35.84 1.74 17.95
C LYS A 133 35.86 1.50 19.46
N SER A 134 35.05 0.58 19.97
CA SER A 134 35.06 0.21 21.38
C SER A 134 36.30 -0.60 21.75
N SER A 135 36.84 -1.41 20.82
CA SER A 135 38.09 -2.15 21.05
C SER A 135 39.32 -1.24 21.15
N LEU A 136 39.24 -0.02 20.58
CA LEU A 136 40.22 1.05 20.76
C LEU A 136 40.19 1.71 22.14
N GLN A 137 39.07 1.64 22.86
CA GLN A 137 38.96 2.31 24.16
C GLN A 137 39.89 1.64 25.18
N GLY A 138 40.85 2.43 25.70
CA GLY A 138 41.81 1.98 26.72
C GLY A 138 43.15 1.47 26.15
N LEU A 139 43.42 1.68 24.87
CA LEU A 139 44.75 1.53 24.27
C LEU A 139 45.60 2.79 24.50
N ASP A 140 46.87 2.61 24.86
CA ASP A 140 47.79 3.73 25.16
C ASP A 140 48.57 4.22 23.91
N CYS A 141 48.42 3.53 22.77
CA CYS A 141 49.13 3.78 21.51
C CYS A 141 48.17 3.66 20.30
N ASN A 142 48.49 4.34 19.19
CA ASN A 142 47.64 4.37 18.00
C ASN A 142 48.12 3.45 16.86
N SER A 143 49.33 2.90 16.97
CA SER A 143 49.88 1.88 16.05
C SER A 143 50.72 0.84 16.77
N GLU A 144 50.89 -0.33 16.13
CA GLU A 144 51.80 -1.38 16.59
C GLU A 144 53.25 -0.86 16.67
N GLN A 145 53.67 -0.06 15.68
CA GLN A 145 55.01 0.55 15.65
C GLN A 145 55.26 1.48 16.85
N GLU A 146 54.32 2.37 17.16
CA GLU A 146 54.42 3.26 18.34
C GLU A 146 54.51 2.47 19.65
N LEU A 147 53.78 1.36 19.74
CA LEU A 147 53.79 0.50 20.93
C LEU A 147 55.16 -0.18 21.08
N GLU A 148 55.72 -0.71 19.99
CA GLU A 148 57.06 -1.31 19.98
C GLU A 148 58.17 -0.32 20.28
N ASP A 149 58.09 0.89 19.74
CA ASP A 149 59.07 1.95 19.99
C ASP A 149 59.06 2.36 21.48
N LYS A 150 57.87 2.51 22.08
CA LYS A 150 57.75 2.76 23.53
C LYS A 150 58.32 1.62 24.37
N ILE A 151 58.06 0.36 24.01
CA ILE A 151 58.66 -0.79 24.70
C ILE A 151 60.20 -0.71 24.60
N ARG A 152 60.74 -0.49 23.40
CA ARG A 152 62.20 -0.36 23.18
C ARG A 152 62.81 0.83 23.94
N GLU A 153 62.09 1.92 24.10
CA GLU A 153 62.52 3.05 24.93
C GLU A 153 62.55 2.68 26.42
N LEU A 154 61.51 2.05 26.94
CA LEU A 154 61.44 1.62 28.34
C LEU A 154 62.50 0.54 28.66
N GLU A 155 62.75 -0.39 27.74
CA GLU A 155 63.84 -1.38 27.87
C GLU A 155 65.22 -0.72 27.87
N ARG A 156 65.44 0.30 27.02
CA ARG A 156 66.70 1.08 27.02
C ARG A 156 66.90 1.82 28.33
N LYS A 157 65.84 2.38 28.94
CA LYS A 157 65.93 3.02 30.25
C LYS A 157 66.38 2.06 31.33
N ILE A 158 65.82 0.85 31.36
CA ILE A 158 66.24 -0.21 32.30
C ILE A 158 67.72 -0.59 32.09
N GLN A 159 68.20 -0.64 30.84
CA GLN A 159 69.56 -1.10 30.53
C GLN A 159 70.66 -0.05 30.73
N HIS A 160 70.33 1.24 30.60
CA HIS A 160 71.34 2.30 30.50
C HIS A 160 71.22 3.42 31.55
N GLU A 161 70.11 3.49 32.30
CA GLU A 161 69.92 4.49 33.35
C GLU A 161 70.04 3.85 34.74
N ASP A 162 70.70 4.54 35.67
CA ASP A 162 70.79 4.13 37.08
C ASP A 162 69.46 4.41 37.80
N LEU A 163 68.53 3.48 37.70
CA LEU A 163 67.19 3.57 38.29
C LEU A 163 67.15 2.94 39.69
N THR A 164 66.28 3.44 40.55
CA THR A 164 65.95 2.75 41.81
C THR A 164 65.10 1.51 41.52
N LEU A 165 65.18 0.49 42.39
CA LEU A 165 64.38 -0.74 42.26
C LEU A 165 62.87 -0.48 42.13
N ARG A 166 62.39 0.61 42.75
CA ARG A 166 60.98 1.01 42.67
C ARG A 166 60.60 1.50 41.28
N GLU A 167 61.45 2.31 40.65
CA GLU A 167 61.25 2.85 39.30
C GLU A 167 61.35 1.74 38.25
N GLU A 168 62.36 0.87 38.38
CA GLU A 168 62.51 -0.30 37.50
C GLU A 168 61.26 -1.19 37.54
N LYS A 169 60.73 -1.47 38.73
CA LYS A 169 59.48 -2.23 38.89
C LYS A 169 58.27 -1.55 38.23
N GLN A 170 58.17 -0.23 38.30
CA GLN A 170 57.10 0.52 37.63
C GLN A 170 57.23 0.43 36.10
N ILE A 171 58.44 0.55 35.56
CA ILE A 171 58.70 0.42 34.12
C ILE A 171 58.38 -1.00 33.63
N VAL A 172 58.78 -2.03 34.37
CA VAL A 172 58.44 -3.42 34.03
C VAL A 172 56.93 -3.66 34.01
N GLN A 173 56.19 -3.06 34.95
CA GLN A 173 54.71 -3.11 34.94
C GLN A 173 54.13 -2.41 33.70
N GLN A 174 54.69 -1.28 33.29
CA GLN A 174 54.28 -0.58 32.07
C GLN A 174 54.59 -1.41 30.81
N ILE A 175 55.77 -2.01 30.71
CA ILE A 175 56.14 -2.93 29.62
C ILE A 175 55.17 -4.11 29.57
N SER A 176 54.81 -4.68 30.72
CA SER A 176 53.82 -5.77 30.78
C SER A 176 52.44 -5.33 30.27
N LYS A 177 51.97 -4.15 30.68
CA LYS A 177 50.70 -3.56 30.21
C LYS A 177 50.71 -3.33 28.70
N LEU A 178 51.78 -2.74 28.15
CA LEU A 178 51.93 -2.51 26.71
C LEU A 178 51.99 -3.83 25.93
N ASN A 179 52.71 -4.84 26.43
CA ASN A 179 52.74 -6.17 25.81
C ASN A 179 51.35 -6.84 25.77
N GLN A 180 50.52 -6.68 26.81
CA GLN A 180 49.14 -7.16 26.80
C GLN A 180 48.27 -6.45 25.74
N GLN A 181 48.60 -5.21 25.39
CA GLN A 181 47.89 -4.44 24.36
C GLN A 181 48.26 -4.84 22.93
N ARG A 182 49.39 -5.52 22.69
CA ARG A 182 49.88 -5.88 21.33
C ARG A 182 48.86 -6.66 20.51
N GLY A 183 48.21 -7.67 21.10
CA GLY A 183 47.20 -8.47 20.40
C GLY A 183 46.04 -7.61 19.91
N ARG A 184 45.51 -6.75 20.78
CA ARG A 184 44.40 -5.83 20.45
C ARG A 184 44.79 -4.83 19.37
N MET A 185 46.02 -4.31 19.39
CA MET A 185 46.53 -3.40 18.36
C MET A 185 46.64 -4.09 17.00
N ARG A 186 47.14 -5.33 16.98
CA ARG A 186 47.27 -6.11 15.76
C ARG A 186 45.92 -6.43 15.12
N ASP A 187 44.95 -6.78 15.95
CA ASP A 187 43.57 -7.03 15.49
C ASP A 187 42.94 -5.73 14.95
N TYR A 188 43.15 -4.61 15.64
CA TYR A 188 42.68 -3.30 15.18
C TYR A 188 43.29 -2.89 13.84
N GLU A 189 44.61 -3.03 13.65
CA GLU A 189 45.25 -2.68 12.37
C GLU A 189 44.73 -3.53 11.21
N GLN A 190 44.44 -4.81 11.45
CA GLN A 190 43.77 -5.67 10.46
C GLN A 190 42.37 -5.15 10.12
N HIS A 191 41.62 -4.66 11.11
CA HIS A 191 40.27 -4.13 10.91
C HIS A 191 40.24 -2.67 10.42
N LYS A 192 41.35 -1.94 10.46
CA LYS A 192 41.42 -0.50 10.11
C LYS A 192 41.06 -0.22 8.65
N ALA A 193 41.52 -1.06 7.72
CA ALA A 193 41.16 -0.93 6.31
C ALA A 193 39.66 -1.18 6.09
N SER A 194 39.12 -2.21 6.75
CA SER A 194 37.68 -2.51 6.72
C SER A 194 36.86 -1.38 7.35
N LEU A 195 37.29 -0.79 8.46
CA LEU A 195 36.62 0.36 9.09
C LEU A 195 36.42 1.52 8.10
N ALA A 196 37.47 1.89 7.37
CA ALA A 196 37.40 2.98 6.40
C ALA A 196 36.42 2.66 5.25
N GLU A 197 36.39 1.41 4.80
CA GLU A 197 35.44 0.93 3.79
C GLU A 197 33.99 0.99 4.32
N MET A 198 33.75 0.47 5.52
CA MET A 198 32.44 0.44 6.19
C MET A 198 31.91 1.85 6.49
N GLU A 199 32.79 2.79 6.87
CA GLU A 199 32.43 4.21 7.04
C GLU A 199 32.04 4.84 5.70
N GLY A 200 32.76 4.53 4.62
CA GLY A 200 32.42 4.94 3.27
C GLY A 200 31.07 4.39 2.79
N GLU A 201 30.81 3.10 3.03
CA GLU A 201 29.55 2.45 2.67
C GLU A 201 28.36 2.97 3.48
N SER A 202 28.54 3.18 4.79
CA SER A 202 27.53 3.80 5.65
C SER A 202 27.17 5.23 5.20
N SER A 203 28.16 6.01 4.78
CA SER A 203 27.95 7.35 4.21
C SER A 203 27.19 7.30 2.89
N LYS A 204 27.55 6.39 1.98
CA LYS A 204 26.83 6.16 0.72
C LYS A 204 25.38 5.74 0.97
N ALA A 205 25.14 4.80 1.88
CA ALA A 205 23.80 4.38 2.26
C ALA A 205 22.99 5.55 2.85
N SER A 206 23.62 6.38 3.68
CA SER A 206 22.97 7.58 4.22
C SER A 206 22.59 8.60 3.14
N MET A 207 23.43 8.79 2.12
CA MET A 207 23.10 9.65 0.98
C MET A 207 21.93 9.08 0.19
N GLN A 208 21.93 7.77 -0.10
CA GLN A 208 20.86 7.11 -0.84
C GLN A 208 19.50 7.11 -0.11
N ILE A 209 19.49 7.19 1.22
CA ILE A 209 18.24 7.32 2.01
C ILE A 209 17.65 8.73 1.93
N ASN A 210 18.50 9.75 1.76
CA ASN A 210 18.12 11.16 1.82
C ASN A 210 17.89 11.81 0.43
N CYS A 211 18.25 11.11 -0.65
CA CYS A 211 17.92 11.46 -2.03
C CYS A 211 16.51 10.95 -2.38
#